data_AF-A0A9D6NZB3-F1
#
_entry.id   AF-A0A9D6NZB3-F1
#
_cell.length_a   1.000
_cell.length_b   1.000
_cell.length_c   1.000
_cell.angle_alpha   90.00
_cell.angle_beta   90.00
_cell.angle_gamma   90.00
#
_symmetry.space_group_name_H-M   'P 1'
#
loop_
_entity.id
_entity.type
_entity.pdbx_description
1 polymer ?
#
loop_
_entity_poly.entity_id
_entity_poly.type
_entity_poly.pdbx_seq_one_letter_code
_entity_poly.pdbx_strand_id
1 'polypeptide(L)'
;MKELRLQSDLPVAFQLKEQIKGQIAYGGLKSGEKLPTAVELAGYLGINRNTVVAAYQDLEAARLLESVPGRGTFVAESQEVKREMAKRVLAEIVEEALEQAGKLGYGAREVASIALAIGDRSPQGQAPRLLFVECNEPDLKGYQAELEQELKLPVEPVLLTDLPARARKGEVVLTTVSHLAEVKEIVGPEREVLALGFGPTMNFLMEVSGLPAGTTIGVTCQDPNACRDDLLAAGINHLEVLTARGDSPEELQALFSRVQRVYATRLVLDQVRPLAPSGVEVREFPYVLDHSSLRMVRDYLAQRSQRA
;
A
#
# COMPACT_ATOMS: atom_id res chain seq x y z
N MET A 1 -7.81 -33.71 14.56
CA MET A 1 -7.46 -33.08 15.86
C MET A 1 -6.26 -33.80 16.44
N LYS A 2 -5.25 -33.09 16.97
CA LYS A 2 -4.22 -33.72 17.83
C LYS A 2 -4.87 -34.09 19.17
N GLU A 3 -4.51 -35.24 19.73
CA GLU A 3 -4.97 -35.71 21.05
C GLU A 3 -4.49 -34.77 22.16
N LEU A 4 -5.38 -34.46 23.12
CA LEU A 4 -5.02 -33.74 24.34
C LEU A 4 -4.01 -34.58 25.13
N ARG A 5 -2.90 -33.98 25.55
CA ARG A 5 -1.86 -34.67 26.33
C ARG A 5 -2.18 -34.56 27.81
N LEU A 6 -3.01 -35.49 28.28
CA LEU A 6 -3.45 -35.57 29.68
C LEU A 6 -2.29 -35.82 30.68
N GLN A 7 -1.08 -36.16 30.21
CA GLN A 7 0.14 -36.35 31.03
C GLN A 7 1.11 -35.16 31.00
N SER A 8 0.71 -33.99 30.50
CA SER A 8 1.57 -32.79 30.54
C SER A 8 1.39 -32.01 31.84
N ASP A 9 2.42 -31.29 32.29
CA ASP A 9 2.37 -30.38 33.45
C ASP A 9 1.42 -29.18 33.28
N LEU A 10 0.83 -29.00 32.09
CA LEU A 10 -0.10 -27.91 31.77
C LEU A 10 -1.55 -28.30 32.07
N PRO A 11 -2.34 -27.43 32.73
CA PRO A 11 -3.76 -27.66 32.96
C PRO A 11 -4.52 -27.99 31.66
N VAL A 12 -5.39 -29.00 31.71
CA VAL A 12 -6.14 -29.47 30.52
C VAL A 12 -6.99 -28.36 29.89
N ALA A 13 -7.53 -27.45 30.70
CA ALA A 13 -8.28 -26.28 30.20
C ALA A 13 -7.40 -25.35 29.35
N PHE A 14 -6.15 -25.15 29.75
CA PHE A 14 -5.19 -24.34 29.00
C PHE A 14 -4.83 -25.01 27.68
N GLN A 15 -4.61 -26.32 27.67
CA GLN A 15 -4.33 -27.07 26.44
C GLN A 15 -5.49 -26.98 25.45
N LEU A 16 -6.72 -27.15 25.94
CA LEU A 16 -7.93 -27.04 25.11
C LEU A 16 -8.10 -25.64 24.53
N LYS A 17 -7.88 -24.60 25.35
CA LYS A 17 -7.88 -23.20 24.91
C LYS A 17 -6.89 -22.98 23.77
N GLU A 18 -5.62 -23.35 23.94
CA GLU A 18 -4.60 -23.15 22.91
C GLU A 18 -4.88 -23.97 21.65
N GLN A 19 -5.47 -25.16 21.77
CA GLN A 19 -5.90 -25.96 20.62
C GLN A 19 -7.01 -25.25 19.82
N ILE A 20 -8.02 -24.69 20.48
CA ILE A 20 -9.09 -23.93 19.82
C ILE A 20 -8.54 -22.64 19.19
N LYS A 21 -7.67 -21.91 19.90
CA LYS A 21 -6.97 -20.74 19.33
C LYS A 21 -6.19 -21.09 18.08
N GLY A 22 -5.48 -22.23 18.09
CA GLY A 22 -4.79 -22.75 16.92
C GLY A 22 -5.76 -23.02 15.77
N GLN A 23 -6.89 -23.69 16.02
CA GLN A 23 -7.88 -23.93 14.97
C GLN A 23 -8.42 -22.64 14.36
N ILE A 24 -8.65 -21.60 15.17
CA ILE A 24 -9.03 -20.27 14.66
C ILE A 24 -7.89 -19.67 13.83
N ALA A 25 -6.66 -19.67 14.35
CA ALA A 25 -5.49 -19.11 13.68
C ALA A 25 -5.17 -19.78 12.34
N TYR A 26 -5.36 -21.10 12.23
CA TYR A 26 -5.16 -21.88 11.01
C TYR A 26 -6.41 -21.94 10.11
N GLY A 27 -7.50 -21.22 10.45
CA GLY A 27 -8.73 -21.17 9.67
C GLY A 27 -9.56 -22.46 9.68
N GLY A 28 -9.25 -23.39 10.59
CA GLY A 28 -10.04 -24.60 10.84
C GLY A 28 -11.34 -24.33 11.59
N LEU A 29 -11.44 -23.19 12.29
CA LEU A 29 -12.67 -22.61 12.82
C LEU A 29 -12.80 -21.19 12.27
N LYS A 30 -13.89 -20.89 11.56
CA LYS A 30 -14.13 -19.59 10.92
C LYS A 30 -14.95 -18.67 11.82
N SER A 31 -14.86 -17.36 11.60
CA SER A 31 -15.74 -16.40 12.25
C SER A 31 -17.22 -16.73 12.00
N GLY A 32 -18.05 -16.60 13.05
CA GLY A 32 -19.45 -16.98 13.04
C GLY A 32 -19.71 -18.49 13.08
N GLU A 33 -18.67 -19.34 13.08
CA GLU A 33 -18.82 -20.78 13.16
C GLU A 33 -19.24 -21.21 14.56
N LYS A 34 -20.25 -22.09 14.66
CA LYS A 34 -20.78 -22.59 15.93
C LYS A 34 -19.89 -23.70 16.48
N LEU A 35 -19.46 -23.55 17.73
CA LEU A 35 -18.73 -24.60 18.45
C LEU A 35 -19.70 -25.64 19.04
N PRO A 36 -19.23 -26.89 19.25
CA PRO A 36 -19.96 -27.86 20.06
C PRO A 36 -20.22 -27.31 21.47
N THR A 37 -21.32 -27.73 22.09
CA THR A 37 -21.61 -27.41 23.48
C THR A 37 -20.53 -28.00 24.41
N ALA A 38 -20.40 -27.43 25.60
CA ALA A 38 -19.44 -27.93 26.58
C ALA A 38 -19.66 -29.41 26.95
N VAL A 39 -20.89 -29.91 26.86
CA VAL A 39 -21.23 -31.32 27.10
C VAL A 39 -20.78 -32.20 25.93
N GLU A 40 -21.08 -31.80 24.71
CA GLU A 40 -20.69 -32.54 23.50
C GLU A 40 -19.17 -32.62 23.36
N LEU A 41 -18.46 -31.50 23.54
CA LEU A 41 -17.01 -31.47 23.42
C LEU A 41 -16.33 -32.25 24.55
N ALA A 42 -16.85 -32.17 25.78
CA ALA A 42 -16.34 -32.95 26.90
C ALA A 42 -16.52 -34.46 26.68
N GLY A 43 -17.68 -34.87 26.16
CA GLY A 43 -17.95 -36.27 25.81
C GLY A 43 -17.05 -36.77 24.70
N TYR A 44 -16.83 -35.97 23.65
CA TYR A 44 -15.95 -36.32 22.54
C TYR A 44 -14.49 -36.46 22.97
N LEU A 45 -14.01 -35.57 23.85
CA LEU A 45 -12.62 -35.54 24.30
C LEU A 45 -12.35 -36.42 25.55
N GLY A 46 -13.40 -36.96 26.18
CA GLY A 46 -13.28 -37.74 27.42
C GLY A 46 -12.78 -36.94 28.62
N ILE A 47 -13.10 -35.64 28.70
CA ILE A 47 -12.64 -34.73 29.76
C ILE A 47 -13.79 -34.19 30.61
N ASN A 48 -13.48 -33.54 31.73
CA ASN A 48 -14.49 -32.92 32.58
C ASN A 48 -15.16 -31.74 31.87
N ARG A 49 -16.49 -31.69 31.86
CA ARG A 49 -17.28 -30.56 31.32
C ARG A 49 -16.81 -29.20 31.84
N ASN A 50 -16.49 -29.09 33.13
CA ASN A 50 -16.06 -27.83 33.73
C ASN A 50 -14.73 -27.34 33.15
N THR A 51 -13.88 -28.25 32.67
CA THR A 51 -12.64 -27.93 31.95
C THR A 51 -12.93 -27.28 30.61
N VAL A 52 -13.95 -27.76 29.87
CA VAL A 52 -14.40 -27.13 28.62
C VAL A 52 -15.03 -25.77 28.88
N VAL A 53 -15.88 -25.67 29.90
CA VAL A 53 -16.49 -24.39 30.29
C VAL A 53 -15.43 -23.35 30.63
N ALA A 54 -14.42 -23.72 31.41
CA ALA A 54 -13.31 -22.82 31.75
C ALA A 54 -12.54 -22.37 30.50
N ALA A 55 -12.25 -23.29 29.57
CA ALA A 55 -11.60 -22.94 28.30
C ALA A 55 -12.44 -21.99 27.43
N TYR A 56 -13.76 -22.20 27.36
CA TYR A 56 -14.65 -21.32 26.60
C TYR A 56 -14.76 -19.94 27.23
N GLN A 57 -14.89 -19.84 28.56
CA GLN A 57 -14.91 -18.57 29.28
C GLN A 57 -13.62 -17.78 29.06
N ASP A 58 -12.47 -18.44 29.09
CA ASP A 58 -11.17 -17.84 28.79
C ASP A 58 -11.10 -17.28 27.36
N LEU A 59 -11.67 -18.00 26.39
CA LEU A 59 -11.71 -17.59 24.99
C LEU A 59 -12.71 -16.45 24.74
N GLU A 60 -13.83 -16.44 25.45
CA GLU A 60 -14.78 -15.32 25.47
C GLU A 60 -14.16 -14.06 26.08
N ALA A 61 -13.43 -14.21 27.20
CA ALA A 61 -12.68 -13.11 27.81
C ALA A 61 -11.60 -12.56 26.85
N ALA A 62 -11.01 -13.42 26.02
CA ALA A 62 -10.10 -13.04 24.95
C ALA A 62 -10.80 -12.52 23.68
N ARG A 63 -12.13 -12.42 23.67
CA ARG A 63 -12.98 -12.02 22.54
C ARG A 63 -12.80 -12.88 21.28
N LEU A 64 -12.40 -14.13 21.45
CA LEU A 64 -12.25 -15.10 20.37
C LEU A 64 -13.52 -15.92 20.15
N LEU A 65 -14.32 -16.06 21.19
CA LEU A 65 -15.66 -16.67 21.14
C LEU A 65 -16.71 -15.67 21.63
N GLU A 66 -17.95 -15.92 21.24
CA GLU A 66 -19.14 -15.26 21.76
C GLU A 66 -20.23 -16.29 22.07
N SER A 67 -20.88 -16.16 23.23
CA SER A 67 -22.03 -16.98 23.58
C SER A 67 -23.33 -16.21 23.38
N VAL A 68 -24.23 -16.79 22.59
CA VAL A 68 -25.56 -16.25 22.33
C VAL A 68 -26.58 -17.09 23.11
N PRO A 69 -27.31 -16.50 24.08
CA PRO A 69 -28.30 -17.22 24.89
C PRO A 69 -29.29 -18.01 24.02
N GLY A 70 -29.47 -19.29 24.34
CA GLY A 70 -30.36 -20.20 23.61
C GLY A 70 -29.89 -20.64 22.21
N ARG A 71 -28.82 -20.05 21.66
CA ARG A 71 -28.29 -20.37 20.32
C ARG A 71 -26.96 -21.10 20.34
N GLY A 72 -26.14 -20.91 21.37
CA GLY A 72 -24.87 -21.60 21.59
C GLY A 72 -23.66 -20.66 21.57
N THR A 73 -22.48 -21.23 21.45
CA THR A 73 -21.19 -20.51 21.41
C THR A 73 -20.64 -20.50 19.99
N PHE A 74 -20.14 -19.36 19.54
CA PHE A 74 -19.66 -19.12 18.19
C PHE A 74 -18.25 -18.51 18.22
N VAL A 75 -17.48 -18.67 17.16
CA VAL A 75 -16.26 -17.86 16.96
C VAL A 75 -16.70 -16.42 16.72
N ALA A 76 -16.15 -15.49 17.51
CA ALA A 76 -16.53 -14.09 17.43
C ALA A 76 -16.14 -13.46 16.09
N GLU A 77 -16.91 -12.47 15.65
CA GLU A 77 -16.55 -11.60 14.53
C GLU A 77 -15.75 -10.37 15.02
N SER A 78 -14.64 -10.62 15.71
CA SER A 78 -13.84 -9.58 16.40
C SER A 78 -12.51 -9.28 15.72
N GLN A 79 -11.89 -8.14 16.09
CA GLN A 79 -10.53 -7.81 15.64
C GLN A 79 -9.50 -8.77 16.24
N GLU A 80 -9.77 -9.32 17.41
CA GLU A 80 -8.94 -10.29 18.10
C GLU A 80 -8.89 -11.62 17.34
N VAL A 81 -10.02 -12.07 16.77
CA VAL A 81 -10.04 -13.24 15.87
C VAL A 81 -9.23 -12.99 14.61
N LYS A 82 -9.39 -11.82 13.98
CA LYS A 82 -8.58 -11.43 12.81
C LYS A 82 -7.09 -11.39 13.14
N ARG A 83 -6.72 -10.87 14.32
CA ARG A 83 -5.33 -10.81 14.79
C ARG A 83 -4.75 -12.21 15.03
N GLU A 84 -5.51 -13.13 15.61
CA GLU A 84 -5.06 -14.52 15.76
C GLU A 84 -4.91 -15.25 14.43
N MET A 85 -5.79 -14.99 13.45
CA MET A 85 -5.59 -15.49 12.09
C MET A 85 -4.34 -14.90 11.43
N ALA A 86 -4.09 -13.60 11.63
CA ALA A 86 -2.91 -12.90 11.09
C ALA A 86 -1.58 -13.38 11.72
N LYS A 87 -1.60 -13.95 12.93
CA LYS A 87 -0.39 -14.52 13.55
C LYS A 87 0.27 -15.58 12.69
N ARG A 88 -0.50 -16.34 11.90
CA ARG A 88 0.06 -17.34 10.98
C ARG A 88 0.89 -16.68 9.89
N VAL A 89 0.31 -15.71 9.19
CA VAL A 89 1.01 -14.95 8.14
C VAL A 89 2.27 -14.31 8.70
N LEU A 90 2.18 -13.74 9.91
CA LEU A 90 3.34 -13.20 10.60
C LEU A 90 4.40 -14.27 10.91
N ALA A 91 3.99 -15.45 11.37
CA ALA A 91 4.90 -16.55 11.64
C ALA A 91 5.62 -17.03 10.37
N GLU A 92 4.91 -17.12 9.24
CA GLU A 92 5.49 -17.46 7.92
C GLU A 92 6.52 -16.41 7.48
N ILE A 93 6.19 -15.11 7.63
CA ILE A 93 7.13 -14.01 7.34
C ILE A 93 8.38 -14.10 8.21
N VAL A 94 8.22 -14.38 9.51
CA VAL A 94 9.34 -14.51 10.44
C VAL A 94 10.19 -15.73 10.12
N GLU A 95 9.57 -16.85 9.76
CA GLU A 95 10.26 -18.08 9.37
C GLU A 95 11.11 -17.87 8.11
N GLU A 96 10.55 -17.23 7.08
CA GLU A 96 11.28 -16.88 5.86
C GLU A 96 12.45 -15.92 6.16
N ALA A 97 12.21 -14.89 6.98
CA ALA A 97 13.25 -13.95 7.38
C ALA A 97 14.40 -14.64 8.13
N LEU A 98 14.08 -15.58 9.03
CA LEU A 98 15.07 -16.37 9.76
C LEU A 98 15.84 -17.32 8.82
N GLU A 99 15.18 -17.93 7.84
CA GLU A 99 15.84 -18.79 6.86
C GLU A 99 16.85 -17.99 6.01
N GLN A 100 16.45 -16.82 5.52
CA GLN A 100 17.33 -15.94 4.74
C GLN A 100 18.49 -15.40 5.59
N ALA A 101 18.21 -14.97 6.82
CA ALA A 101 19.24 -14.51 7.74
C ALA A 101 20.25 -15.64 8.08
N GLY A 102 19.76 -16.88 8.23
CA GLY A 102 20.59 -18.05 8.44
C GLY A 102 21.56 -18.32 7.28
N LYS A 103 21.12 -18.14 6.02
CA LYS A 103 21.99 -18.23 4.83
C LYS A 103 23.12 -17.18 4.84
N LEU A 104 22.93 -16.08 5.56
CA LEU A 104 23.91 -15.01 5.75
C LEU A 104 24.74 -15.16 7.04
N GLY A 105 24.52 -16.23 7.81
CA GLY A 105 25.28 -16.51 9.04
C GLY A 105 24.71 -15.89 10.31
N TYR A 106 23.50 -15.34 10.28
CA TYR A 106 22.86 -14.75 11.47
C TYR A 106 21.95 -15.75 12.18
N GLY A 107 22.02 -15.77 13.51
CA GLY A 107 21.12 -16.56 14.36
C GLY A 107 19.83 -15.81 14.71
N ALA A 108 18.81 -16.55 15.16
CA ALA A 108 17.51 -15.98 15.51
C ALA A 108 17.57 -14.85 16.56
N ARG A 109 18.52 -14.91 17.49
CA ARG A 109 18.73 -13.85 18.49
C ARG A 109 19.23 -12.55 17.87
N GLU A 110 20.12 -12.63 16.88
CA GLU A 110 20.64 -11.45 16.18
C GLU A 110 19.53 -10.83 15.33
N VAL A 111 18.78 -11.65 14.60
CA VAL A 111 17.59 -11.20 13.86
C VAL A 111 16.59 -10.52 14.79
N ALA A 112 16.28 -11.11 15.94
CA ALA A 112 15.39 -10.50 16.92
C ALA A 112 15.94 -9.17 17.45
N SER A 113 17.24 -9.07 17.72
CA SER A 113 17.87 -7.81 18.18
C SER A 113 17.79 -6.70 17.14
N ILE A 114 18.00 -7.03 15.87
CA ILE A 114 17.87 -6.09 14.75
C ILE A 114 16.41 -5.70 14.55
N ALA A 115 15.49 -6.68 14.60
CA ALA A 115 14.05 -6.44 14.49
C ALA A 115 13.53 -5.56 15.63
N LEU A 116 14.02 -5.73 16.86
CA LEU A 116 13.69 -4.86 17.98
C LEU A 116 14.28 -3.45 17.79
N ALA A 117 15.53 -3.34 17.35
CA ALA A 117 16.16 -2.04 17.06
C ALA A 117 15.50 -1.29 15.88
N ILE A 118 14.90 -2.01 14.93
CA ILE A 118 14.05 -1.43 13.87
C ILE A 118 12.65 -1.15 14.41
N GLY A 119 12.10 -2.04 15.24
CA GLY A 119 10.77 -1.96 15.84
C GLY A 119 10.62 -0.79 16.80
N ASP A 120 11.65 -0.46 17.58
CA ASP A 120 11.71 0.75 18.41
C ASP A 120 11.69 2.05 17.58
N ARG A 121 11.95 1.94 16.26
CA ARG A 121 11.82 3.05 15.29
C ARG A 121 10.51 3.00 14.50
N SER A 122 9.66 1.98 14.72
CA SER A 122 8.41 1.74 14.00
C SER A 122 7.22 1.92 14.96
N PRO A 123 6.11 2.57 14.56
CA PRO A 123 5.05 2.90 15.50
C PRO A 123 4.28 1.64 15.92
N GLN A 124 4.07 1.48 17.22
CA GLN A 124 3.00 0.62 17.74
C GLN A 124 1.66 1.37 17.63
N GLY A 125 1.13 1.50 16.42
CA GLY A 125 -0.10 2.24 16.16
C GLY A 125 -0.58 2.01 14.74
N GLN A 126 -1.91 2.04 14.55
CA GLN A 126 -2.60 1.88 13.27
C GLN A 126 -1.84 2.59 12.13
N ALA A 127 -1.54 1.89 11.03
CA ALA A 127 -0.79 2.45 9.92
C ALA A 127 -1.39 3.80 9.49
N PRO A 128 -0.55 4.83 9.24
CA PRO A 128 -1.06 6.15 8.90
C PRO A 128 -1.90 6.07 7.62
N ARG A 129 -3.10 6.67 7.66
CA ARG A 129 -3.92 6.84 6.45
C ARG A 129 -3.27 7.90 5.58
N LEU A 130 -2.75 7.46 4.43
CA LEU A 130 -2.19 8.31 3.38
C LEU A 130 -3.31 8.68 2.41
N LEU A 131 -3.58 9.97 2.24
CA LEU A 131 -4.44 10.48 1.17
C LEU A 131 -3.55 11.04 0.07
N PHE A 132 -3.79 10.68 -1.18
CA PHE A 132 -3.19 11.34 -2.32
C PHE A 132 -4.24 12.18 -3.05
N VAL A 133 -3.94 13.46 -3.24
CA VAL A 133 -4.85 14.45 -3.80
C VAL A 133 -4.37 14.94 -5.15
N GLU A 134 -5.26 14.88 -6.13
CA GLU A 134 -5.03 15.33 -7.51
C GLU A 134 -6.35 15.86 -8.13
N CYS A 135 -6.26 16.74 -9.14
CA CYS A 135 -7.42 17.43 -9.73
C CYS A 135 -8.18 16.60 -10.77
N ASN A 136 -7.56 15.56 -11.34
CA ASN A 136 -8.15 14.75 -12.39
C ASN A 136 -8.00 13.24 -12.13
N GLU A 137 -9.02 12.47 -12.54
CA GLU A 137 -9.08 11.03 -12.26
C GLU A 137 -7.92 10.21 -12.83
N PRO A 138 -7.46 10.43 -14.08
CA PRO A 138 -6.44 9.56 -14.64
C PRO A 138 -5.07 9.75 -13.96
N ASP A 139 -4.66 11.00 -13.67
CA ASP A 139 -3.44 11.27 -12.92
C ASP A 139 -3.56 10.72 -11.49
N LEU A 140 -4.73 10.90 -10.86
CA LEU A 140 -4.99 10.36 -9.53
C LEU A 140 -4.77 8.84 -9.47
N LYS A 141 -5.27 8.09 -10.45
CA LYS A 141 -5.09 6.62 -10.54
C LYS A 141 -3.65 6.24 -10.89
N GLY A 142 -3.03 6.98 -11.81
CA GLY A 142 -1.65 6.75 -12.23
C GLY A 142 -0.65 6.90 -11.09
N TYR A 143 -0.69 8.06 -10.42
CA TYR A 143 0.21 8.36 -9.31
C TYR A 143 -0.10 7.53 -8.06
N GLN A 144 -1.36 7.17 -7.80
CA GLN A 144 -1.70 6.25 -6.71
C GLN A 144 -0.97 4.91 -6.87
N ALA A 145 -1.06 4.29 -8.04
CA ALA A 145 -0.45 2.98 -8.29
C ALA A 145 1.08 3.03 -8.09
N GLU A 146 1.71 4.12 -8.55
CA GLU A 146 3.15 4.35 -8.35
C GLU A 146 3.51 4.54 -6.87
N LEU A 147 2.75 5.36 -6.14
CA LEU A 147 2.98 5.61 -4.72
C LEU A 147 2.81 4.34 -3.87
N GLU A 148 1.77 3.54 -4.13
CA GLU A 148 1.57 2.27 -3.41
C GLU A 148 2.72 1.28 -3.70
N GLN A 149 3.18 1.24 -4.95
CA GLN A 149 4.31 0.40 -5.35
C GLN A 149 5.60 0.83 -4.62
N GLU A 150 5.88 2.12 -4.50
CA GLU A 150 7.11 2.63 -3.89
C GLU A 150 7.06 2.67 -2.36
N LEU A 151 5.94 3.06 -1.77
CA LEU A 151 5.77 3.18 -0.32
C LEU A 151 5.46 1.84 0.35
N LYS A 152 4.94 0.85 -0.40
CA LYS A 152 4.44 -0.42 0.15
C LYS A 152 3.37 -0.20 1.23
N LEU A 153 2.60 0.88 1.10
CA LEU A 153 1.51 1.28 1.97
C LEU A 153 0.29 1.62 1.13
N PRO A 154 -0.94 1.36 1.61
CA PRO A 154 -2.15 1.75 0.91
C PRO A 154 -2.25 3.29 0.83
N VAL A 155 -2.63 3.80 -0.33
CA VAL A 155 -2.81 5.24 -0.57
C VAL A 155 -4.24 5.47 -1.02
N GLU A 156 -4.99 6.29 -0.28
CA GLU A 156 -6.38 6.62 -0.59
C GLU A 156 -6.42 7.75 -1.63
N PRO A 157 -6.91 7.49 -2.86
CA PRO A 157 -7.05 8.52 -3.88
C PRO A 157 -8.23 9.43 -3.56
N VAL A 158 -8.02 10.75 -3.63
CA VAL A 158 -9.03 11.77 -3.39
C VAL A 158 -8.95 12.82 -4.49
N LEU A 159 -10.05 13.04 -5.22
CA LEU A 159 -10.13 14.18 -6.12
C LEU A 159 -10.09 15.48 -5.31
N LEU A 160 -9.40 16.48 -5.83
CA LEU A 160 -9.26 17.79 -5.20
C LEU A 160 -10.63 18.41 -4.82
N THR A 161 -11.64 18.21 -5.66
CA THR A 161 -13.03 18.64 -5.42
C THR A 161 -13.69 17.96 -4.23
N ASP A 162 -13.29 16.72 -3.92
CA ASP A 162 -13.87 15.90 -2.85
C ASP A 162 -13.11 16.03 -1.52
N LEU A 163 -11.91 16.63 -1.56
CA LEU A 163 -11.04 16.79 -0.39
C LEU A 163 -11.74 17.41 0.84
N PRO A 164 -12.57 18.47 0.73
CA PRO A 164 -13.24 19.05 1.89
C PRO A 164 -14.13 18.06 2.65
N ALA A 165 -14.80 17.14 1.93
CA ALA A 165 -15.70 16.16 2.53
C ALA A 165 -14.95 14.94 3.10
N ARG A 166 -13.81 14.59 2.50
CA ARG A 166 -13.06 13.36 2.76
C ARG A 166 -11.98 13.51 3.82
N ALA A 167 -11.33 14.67 3.93
CA ALA A 167 -10.24 14.87 4.87
C ALA A 167 -10.70 14.71 6.34
N ARG A 168 -9.98 13.90 7.12
CA ARG A 168 -10.16 13.70 8.57
C ARG A 168 -8.90 14.08 9.32
N LYS A 169 -8.97 14.08 10.65
CA LYS A 169 -7.81 14.34 11.52
C LYS A 169 -6.95 13.08 11.62
N GLY A 170 -5.62 13.25 11.64
CA GLY A 170 -4.69 12.10 11.79
C GLY A 170 -4.28 11.44 10.48
N GLU A 171 -4.67 11.99 9.33
CA GLU A 171 -4.20 11.58 8.01
C GLU A 171 -2.88 12.28 7.64
N VAL A 172 -2.19 11.77 6.62
CA VAL A 172 -1.09 12.43 5.92
C VAL A 172 -1.59 12.75 4.52
N VAL A 173 -1.55 14.02 4.13
CA VAL A 173 -1.99 14.44 2.79
C VAL A 173 -0.77 14.55 1.89
N LEU A 174 -0.77 13.76 0.84
CA LEU A 174 0.20 13.79 -0.26
C LEU A 174 -0.47 14.49 -1.44
N THR A 175 0.25 15.34 -2.15
CA THR A 175 -0.25 15.98 -3.38
C THR A 175 0.90 16.36 -4.28
N THR A 176 0.64 16.64 -5.55
CA THR A 176 1.65 17.16 -6.48
C THR A 176 2.10 18.57 -6.09
N VAL A 177 3.31 18.97 -6.50
CA VAL A 177 3.82 20.33 -6.24
C VAL A 177 2.87 21.41 -6.79
N SER A 178 2.23 21.15 -7.93
CA SER A 178 1.25 22.04 -8.57
C SER A 178 0.03 22.32 -7.69
N HIS A 179 -0.44 21.34 -6.92
CA HIS A 179 -1.64 21.48 -6.07
C HIS A 179 -1.34 21.81 -4.60
N LEU A 180 -0.06 21.98 -4.22
CA LEU A 180 0.33 22.23 -2.84
C LEU A 180 -0.40 23.43 -2.21
N ALA A 181 -0.49 24.55 -2.93
CA ALA A 181 -1.10 25.78 -2.41
C ALA A 181 -2.60 25.60 -2.15
N GLU A 182 -3.31 25.05 -3.12
CA GLU A 182 -4.76 24.82 -3.08
C GLU A 182 -5.14 23.78 -2.02
N VAL A 183 -4.39 22.67 -1.95
CA VAL A 183 -4.61 21.64 -0.92
C VAL A 183 -4.40 22.22 0.48
N LYS A 184 -3.35 23.02 0.70
CA LYS A 184 -3.11 23.68 1.99
C LYS A 184 -4.23 24.63 2.39
N GLU A 185 -4.80 25.36 1.45
CA GLU A 185 -5.95 26.23 1.68
C GLU A 185 -7.18 25.42 2.14
N ILE A 186 -7.46 24.29 1.48
CA ILE A 186 -8.61 23.42 1.80
C ILE A 186 -8.45 22.74 3.16
N VAL A 187 -7.27 22.16 3.45
CA VAL A 187 -7.10 21.34 4.65
C VAL A 187 -6.78 22.16 5.90
N GLY A 188 -6.29 23.39 5.73
CA GLY A 188 -5.92 24.31 6.80
C GLY A 188 -4.52 24.06 7.38
N PRO A 189 -4.01 25.00 8.19
CA PRO A 189 -2.60 25.04 8.62
C PRO A 189 -2.21 23.95 9.63
N GLU A 190 -3.18 23.32 10.29
CA GLU A 190 -2.91 22.29 11.30
C GLU A 190 -2.62 20.91 10.69
N ARG A 191 -2.86 20.74 9.39
CA ARG A 191 -2.65 19.46 8.70
C ARG A 191 -1.37 19.52 7.89
N GLU A 192 -0.56 18.48 8.05
CA GLU A 192 0.64 18.32 7.24
C GLU A 192 0.26 17.94 5.80
N VAL A 193 0.80 18.69 4.84
CA VAL A 193 0.68 18.42 3.41
C VAL A 193 2.09 18.25 2.84
N LEU A 194 2.38 17.07 2.31
CA LEU A 194 3.65 16.77 1.64
C LEU A 194 3.49 16.89 0.13
N ALA A 195 4.33 17.74 -0.47
CA ALA A 195 4.38 17.93 -1.91
C ALA A 195 5.28 16.88 -2.57
N LEU A 196 4.79 16.26 -3.63
CA LEU A 196 5.46 15.24 -4.40
C LEU A 196 5.84 15.79 -5.77
N GLY A 197 7.13 15.73 -6.08
CA GLY A 197 7.62 15.99 -7.43
C GLY A 197 7.41 14.77 -8.31
N PHE A 198 6.84 15.01 -9.47
CA PHE A 198 6.80 14.04 -10.57
C PHE A 198 7.49 14.69 -11.75
N GLY A 199 8.24 13.91 -12.51
CA GLY A 199 9.01 14.47 -13.59
C GLY A 199 9.70 13.45 -14.48
N PRO A 200 10.33 13.93 -15.56
CA PRO A 200 11.16 13.12 -16.43
C PRO A 200 12.34 12.50 -15.69
N THR A 201 12.65 11.23 -16.00
CA THR A 201 13.87 10.59 -15.47
C THR A 201 15.15 11.22 -16.05
N MET A 202 16.25 11.17 -15.29
CA MET A 202 17.56 11.68 -15.75
C MET A 202 18.04 10.99 -17.04
N ASN A 203 17.84 9.68 -17.17
CA ASN A 203 18.23 8.94 -18.37
C ASN A 203 17.47 9.43 -19.61
N PHE A 204 16.19 9.71 -19.45
CA PHE A 204 15.38 10.29 -20.50
C PHE A 204 15.83 11.71 -20.86
N LEU A 205 16.09 12.56 -19.86
CA LEU A 205 16.62 13.91 -20.09
C LEU A 205 17.96 13.88 -20.85
N MET A 206 18.85 12.95 -20.50
CA MET A 206 20.13 12.74 -21.18
C MET A 206 19.94 12.26 -22.63
N GLU A 207 18.99 11.35 -22.89
CA GLU A 207 18.64 10.89 -24.24
C GLU A 207 18.15 12.07 -25.08
N VAL A 208 17.15 12.81 -24.58
CA VAL A 208 16.53 13.93 -25.30
C VAL A 208 17.53 15.07 -25.49
N SER A 209 18.38 15.34 -24.49
CA SER A 209 19.44 16.35 -24.59
C SER A 209 20.53 16.00 -25.61
N GLY A 210 20.65 14.72 -25.99
CA GLY A 210 21.61 14.27 -27.00
C GLY A 210 21.12 14.48 -28.44
N LEU A 211 19.88 14.93 -28.63
CA LEU A 211 19.32 15.16 -29.97
C LEU A 211 19.94 16.41 -30.62
N PRO A 212 20.06 16.44 -31.96
CA PRO A 212 20.58 17.60 -32.66
C PRO A 212 19.75 18.86 -32.38
N ALA A 213 20.42 20.01 -32.23
CA ALA A 213 19.75 21.30 -32.07
C ALA A 213 18.81 21.59 -33.27
N GLY A 214 17.63 22.13 -32.98
CA GLY A 214 16.57 22.37 -33.95
C GLY A 214 15.72 21.15 -34.27
N THR A 215 15.97 19.99 -33.66
CA THR A 215 15.10 18.81 -33.84
C THR A 215 13.71 19.10 -33.26
N THR A 216 12.68 18.84 -34.06
CA THR A 216 11.27 18.91 -33.62
C THR A 216 10.83 17.55 -33.06
N ILE A 217 10.40 17.52 -31.81
CA ILE A 217 9.86 16.33 -31.15
C ILE A 217 8.39 16.56 -30.76
N GLY A 218 7.63 15.48 -30.71
CA GLY A 218 6.29 15.49 -30.15
C GLY A 218 6.27 15.03 -28.70
N VAL A 219 5.44 15.67 -27.88
CA VAL A 219 5.11 15.23 -26.51
C VAL A 219 3.61 15.08 -26.40
N THR A 220 3.16 13.95 -25.86
CA THR A 220 1.74 13.69 -25.65
C THR A 220 1.46 13.10 -24.29
N CYS A 221 0.49 13.70 -23.61
CA CYS A 221 -0.11 13.22 -22.37
C CYS A 221 -1.47 13.89 -22.20
N GLN A 222 -2.06 13.80 -21.01
CA GLN A 222 -3.35 14.43 -20.74
C GLN A 222 -3.23 15.95 -20.58
N ASP A 223 -2.14 16.43 -19.95
CA ASP A 223 -1.72 17.84 -19.94
C ASP A 223 -0.33 18.00 -20.58
N PRO A 224 -0.24 18.05 -21.92
CA PRO A 224 1.03 18.05 -22.63
C PRO A 224 1.85 19.33 -22.47
N ASN A 225 1.25 20.40 -21.92
CA ASN A 225 2.01 21.60 -21.59
C ASN A 225 2.90 21.38 -20.36
N ALA A 226 2.42 20.67 -19.33
CA ALA A 226 3.23 20.37 -18.15
C ALA A 226 4.52 19.62 -18.53
N CYS A 227 4.40 18.54 -19.32
CA CYS A 227 5.58 17.78 -19.76
C CYS A 227 6.54 18.59 -20.64
N ARG A 228 6.04 19.53 -21.46
CA ARG A 228 6.91 20.45 -22.22
C ARG A 228 7.63 21.39 -21.28
N ASP A 229 6.93 21.97 -20.32
CA ASP A 229 7.47 22.96 -19.41
C ASP A 229 8.53 22.32 -18.50
N ASP A 230 8.39 21.05 -18.13
CA ASP A 230 9.42 20.27 -17.43
C ASP A 230 10.70 20.07 -18.24
N LEU A 231 10.58 19.80 -19.55
CA LEU A 231 11.74 19.70 -20.44
C LEU A 231 12.49 21.04 -20.52
N LEU A 232 11.75 22.14 -20.64
CA LEU A 232 12.33 23.49 -20.66
C LEU A 232 12.99 23.85 -19.33
N ALA A 233 12.35 23.52 -18.21
CA ALA A 233 12.91 23.71 -16.87
C ALA A 233 14.19 22.89 -16.65
N ALA A 234 14.29 21.71 -17.27
CA ALA A 234 15.50 20.90 -17.29
C ALA A 234 16.61 21.43 -18.22
N GLY A 235 16.38 22.55 -18.91
CA GLY A 235 17.35 23.20 -19.81
C GLY A 235 17.34 22.69 -21.25
N ILE A 236 16.33 21.91 -21.64
CA ILE A 236 16.17 21.39 -23.01
C ILE A 236 15.56 22.48 -23.91
N ASN A 237 16.35 23.50 -24.19
CA ASN A 237 15.92 24.69 -24.96
C ASN A 237 16.31 24.62 -26.45
N HIS A 238 17.09 23.61 -26.84
CA HIS A 238 17.61 23.46 -28.20
C HIS A 238 16.69 22.65 -29.12
N LEU A 239 15.56 22.14 -28.61
CA LEU A 239 14.58 21.36 -29.35
C LEU A 239 13.29 22.16 -29.55
N GLU A 240 12.60 21.90 -30.65
CA GLU A 240 11.22 22.37 -30.82
C GLU A 240 10.27 21.29 -30.29
N VAL A 241 9.49 21.61 -29.26
CA VAL A 241 8.56 20.65 -28.64
C VAL A 241 7.13 20.98 -29.04
N LEU A 242 6.54 20.09 -29.85
CA LEU A 242 5.13 20.15 -30.22
C LEU A 242 4.31 19.26 -29.27
N THR A 243 3.17 19.78 -28.82
CA THR A 243 2.33 19.12 -27.81
C THR A 243 1.00 18.70 -28.41
N ALA A 244 0.49 17.53 -28.03
CA ALA A 244 -0.86 17.08 -28.37
C ALA A 244 -1.47 16.29 -27.22
N ARG A 245 -2.78 16.45 -26.99
CA ARG A 245 -3.49 15.62 -26.02
C ARG A 245 -3.56 14.17 -26.49
N GLY A 246 -3.24 13.24 -25.59
CA GLY A 246 -3.25 11.79 -25.90
C GLY A 246 -4.63 11.22 -26.20
N ASP A 247 -5.70 11.91 -25.77
CA ASP A 247 -7.09 11.53 -25.99
C ASP A 247 -7.74 12.24 -27.19
N SER A 248 -6.98 13.04 -27.96
CA SER A 248 -7.47 13.82 -29.09
C SER A 248 -6.88 13.31 -30.42
N PRO A 249 -7.61 12.46 -31.18
CA PRO A 249 -7.11 11.90 -32.44
C PRO A 249 -6.73 12.98 -33.48
N GLU A 250 -7.46 14.09 -33.52
CA GLU A 250 -7.20 15.20 -34.44
C GLU A 250 -5.86 15.90 -34.12
N GLU A 251 -5.60 16.17 -32.83
CA GLU A 251 -4.32 16.74 -32.40
C GLU A 251 -3.16 15.77 -32.63
N LEU A 252 -3.35 14.47 -32.33
CA LEU A 252 -2.34 13.45 -32.58
C LEU A 252 -2.00 13.35 -34.07
N GLN A 253 -2.99 13.41 -34.96
CA GLN A 253 -2.75 13.38 -36.40
C GLN A 253 -2.02 14.63 -36.89
N ALA A 254 -2.37 15.80 -36.38
CA ALA A 254 -1.63 17.03 -36.65
C ALA A 254 -0.18 16.94 -36.15
N LEU A 255 0.05 16.37 -34.96
CA LEU A 255 1.37 16.15 -34.40
C LEU A 255 2.21 15.21 -35.27
N PHE A 256 1.69 14.03 -35.61
CA PHE A 256 2.37 13.03 -36.43
C PHE A 256 2.77 13.53 -37.82
N SER A 257 2.06 14.50 -38.37
CA SER A 257 2.41 15.10 -39.66
C SER A 257 3.66 16.00 -39.60
N ARG A 258 4.10 16.39 -38.40
CA ARG A 258 5.16 17.38 -38.18
C ARG A 258 6.40 16.82 -37.49
N VAL A 259 6.34 15.62 -36.93
CA VAL A 259 7.44 15.04 -36.14
C VAL A 259 7.69 13.59 -36.51
N GLN A 260 8.95 13.16 -36.43
CA GLN A 260 9.33 11.75 -36.61
C GLN A 260 9.44 10.99 -35.28
N ARG A 261 9.43 11.70 -34.16
CA ARG A 261 9.50 11.12 -32.81
C ARG A 261 8.48 11.75 -31.89
N VAL A 262 7.72 10.92 -31.19
CA VAL A 262 6.74 11.30 -30.18
C VAL A 262 7.05 10.60 -28.87
N TYR A 263 7.06 11.35 -27.78
CA TYR A 263 7.19 10.86 -26.42
C TYR A 263 5.84 10.94 -25.72
N ALA A 264 5.31 9.80 -25.31
CA ALA A 264 3.98 9.65 -24.73
C ALA A 264 4.08 9.18 -23.28
N THR A 265 3.39 9.82 -22.34
CA THR A 265 3.36 9.30 -20.94
C THR A 265 2.71 7.93 -20.90
N ARG A 266 3.09 7.12 -19.91
CA ARG A 266 2.65 5.73 -19.78
C ARG A 266 1.12 5.56 -19.84
N LEU A 267 0.38 6.53 -19.30
CA LEU A 267 -1.08 6.53 -19.27
C LEU A 267 -1.72 6.55 -20.67
N VAL A 268 -1.10 7.22 -21.64
CA VAL A 268 -1.64 7.38 -23.02
C VAL A 268 -0.84 6.57 -24.05
N LEU A 269 0.30 6.00 -23.68
CA LEU A 269 1.23 5.32 -24.58
C LEU A 269 0.56 4.21 -25.40
N ASP A 270 -0.22 3.34 -24.76
CA ASP A 270 -0.89 2.22 -25.41
C ASP A 270 -2.01 2.66 -26.36
N GLN A 271 -2.59 3.84 -26.14
CA GLN A 271 -3.59 4.46 -27.02
C GLN A 271 -2.94 5.16 -28.22
N VAL A 272 -1.82 5.86 -27.99
CA VAL A 272 -1.14 6.67 -29.01
C VAL A 272 -0.37 5.81 -30.00
N ARG A 273 0.32 4.77 -29.51
CA ARG A 273 1.22 3.94 -30.33
C ARG A 273 0.54 3.30 -31.55
N PRO A 274 -0.70 2.75 -31.48
CA PRO A 274 -1.39 2.20 -32.64
C PRO A 274 -1.80 3.24 -33.70
N LEU A 275 -1.89 4.51 -33.33
CA LEU A 275 -2.33 5.60 -34.22
C LEU A 275 -1.18 6.20 -35.04
N ALA A 276 0.07 5.89 -34.67
CA ALA A 276 1.24 6.46 -35.31
C ALA A 276 1.45 5.89 -36.73
N PRO A 277 1.62 6.74 -37.76
CA PRO A 277 1.88 6.30 -39.12
C PRO A 277 3.31 5.73 -39.26
N SER A 278 3.54 5.01 -40.37
CA SER A 278 4.86 4.47 -40.69
C SER A 278 5.90 5.59 -40.78
N GLY A 279 6.96 5.51 -39.97
CA GLY A 279 8.02 6.51 -39.88
C GLY A 279 7.96 7.43 -38.65
N VAL A 280 6.87 7.36 -37.87
CA VAL A 280 6.80 8.05 -36.56
C VAL A 280 7.11 7.06 -35.44
N GLU A 281 8.18 7.34 -34.71
CA GLU A 281 8.60 6.56 -33.56
C GLU A 281 7.90 7.04 -32.29
N VAL A 282 7.09 6.19 -31.65
CA VAL A 282 6.45 6.48 -30.36
C VAL A 282 7.18 5.81 -29.21
N ARG A 283 7.78 6.62 -28.34
CA ARG A 283 8.51 6.22 -27.13
C ARG A 283 7.77 6.66 -25.88
N GLU A 284 8.13 6.06 -24.74
CA GLU A 284 7.63 6.48 -23.44
C GLU A 284 8.26 7.82 -23.02
N PHE A 285 7.44 8.73 -22.49
CA PHE A 285 7.86 9.85 -21.66
C PHE A 285 7.75 9.37 -20.20
N PRO A 286 8.85 8.96 -19.55
CA PRO A 286 8.78 8.45 -18.20
C PRO A 286 8.50 9.60 -17.25
N TYR A 287 7.34 9.62 -16.64
CA TYR A 287 6.93 10.64 -15.67
C TYR A 287 6.72 9.95 -14.33
N VAL A 288 7.74 10.04 -13.48
CA VAL A 288 7.83 9.21 -12.27
C VAL A 288 8.01 10.08 -11.03
N LEU A 289 7.62 9.52 -9.88
CA LEU A 289 7.85 10.11 -8.57
C LEU A 289 9.35 10.29 -8.33
N ASP A 290 9.76 11.50 -7.98
CA ASP A 290 11.16 11.76 -7.71
C ASP A 290 11.63 11.12 -6.39
N HIS A 291 12.89 10.68 -6.37
CA HIS A 291 13.46 9.99 -5.21
C HIS A 291 13.56 10.87 -3.95
N SER A 292 13.63 12.19 -4.10
CA SER A 292 13.72 13.12 -2.97
C SER A 292 12.37 13.26 -2.27
N SER A 293 11.26 13.38 -3.02
CA SER A 293 9.91 13.33 -2.47
C SER A 293 9.62 11.99 -1.81
N LEU A 294 10.03 10.87 -2.42
CA LEU A 294 9.86 9.55 -1.82
C LEU A 294 10.62 9.41 -0.49
N ARG A 295 11.88 9.90 -0.43
CA ARG A 295 12.66 9.93 0.81
C ARG A 295 12.00 10.81 1.86
N MET A 296 11.55 12.01 1.48
CA MET A 296 10.85 12.93 2.37
C MET A 296 9.61 12.30 3.00
N VAL A 297 8.79 11.60 2.21
CA VAL A 297 7.61 10.88 2.73
C VAL A 297 8.03 9.80 3.72
N ARG A 298 9.03 8.97 3.38
CA ARG A 298 9.52 7.90 4.27
C ARG A 298 10.06 8.46 5.59
N ASP A 299 10.87 9.51 5.53
CA ASP A 299 11.45 10.15 6.72
C ASP A 299 10.35 10.77 7.59
N TYR A 300 9.36 11.43 6.97
CA TYR A 300 8.21 12.00 7.67
C TYR A 300 7.39 10.91 8.39
N LEU A 301 7.08 9.82 7.70
CA LEU A 301 6.33 8.70 8.29
C LEU A 301 7.09 8.07 9.45
N ALA A 302 8.42 7.91 9.33
CA ALA A 302 9.27 7.43 10.41
C ALA A 302 9.30 8.37 11.63
N GLN A 303 9.36 9.68 11.42
CA GLN A 303 9.33 10.67 12.52
C GLN A 303 7.97 10.75 13.21
N ARG A 304 6.88 10.76 12.43
CA ARG A 304 5.51 10.79 12.97
C ARG A 304 5.24 9.57 13.85
N SER A 305 5.80 8.43 13.47
CA SER A 305 5.74 7.19 14.22
C SER A 305 6.40 7.24 15.59
N GLN A 306 7.38 8.12 15.79
CA GLN A 306 8.09 8.31 17.06
C GLN A 306 7.37 9.29 18.01
N ARG A 307 6.40 10.07 17.50
CA ARG A 307 5.66 11.09 18.26
C ARG A 307 4.25 10.65 18.68
N ALA A 308 3.74 9.56 18.10
CA ALA A 308 2.41 8.99 18.37
C ALA A 308 2.49 7.91 19.44
#